data_AF-A0A7X1HK49-F1
#
_entry.id   AF-A0A7X1HK49-F1
#
_cell.length_a   1.000
_cell.length_b   1.000
_cell.length_c   1.000
_cell.angle_alpha   90.00
_cell.angle_beta   90.00
_cell.angle_gamma   90.00
#
_symmetry.space_group_name_H-M   'P 1'
#
loop_
_entity.id
_entity.type
_entity.pdbx_description
1 polymer ?
#
loop_
_entity_poly.entity_id
_entity_poly.type
_entity_poly.pdbx_seq_one_letter_code
_entity_poly.pdbx_strand_id
1 'polypeptide(L)'
;MNKKLQEEIFKALLEFESQGDVFEEKEIITLGCMANGSTTELQKKVLTTLDLEKLLTDYSLDEINTNASILADKGLIKINRVSTTVNKHYLELIKSLVDLDDFMEEM
;
A
#
# COMPACT_ATOMS: atom_id res chain seq x y z
N MET A 1 -0.30 5.81 -18.06
CA MET A 1 -1.23 4.81 -17.49
C MET A 1 -0.87 3.47 -18.07
N ASN A 2 -0.48 2.50 -17.25
CA ASN A 2 -0.06 1.17 -17.68
C ASN A 2 -1.08 0.14 -17.17
N LYS A 3 -1.94 -0.37 -18.07
CA LYS A 3 -3.02 -1.30 -17.70
C LYS A 3 -2.51 -2.61 -17.09
N LYS A 4 -1.40 -3.15 -17.62
CA LYS A 4 -0.80 -4.38 -17.10
C LYS A 4 -0.33 -4.18 -15.65
N LEU A 5 0.37 -3.07 -15.39
CA LEU A 5 0.82 -2.74 -14.03
C LEU A 5 -0.36 -2.54 -13.08
N GLN A 6 -1.42 -1.88 -13.53
CA GLN A 6 -2.65 -1.71 -12.73
C GLN A 6 -3.28 -3.05 -12.36
N GLU A 7 -3.35 -3.99 -13.31
CA GLU A 7 -3.83 -5.36 -13.06
C GLU A 7 -2.91 -6.12 -12.08
N GLU A 8 -1.58 -6.01 -12.24
CA GLU A 8 -0.60 -6.64 -11.33
C GLU A 8 -0.71 -6.08 -9.91
N ILE A 9 -0.88 -4.76 -9.75
CA ILE A 9 -1.11 -4.10 -8.45
C ILE A 9 -2.41 -4.61 -7.80
N PHE A 10 -3.50 -4.67 -8.58
CA PHE A 10 -4.80 -5.07 -8.06
C PHE A 10 -4.82 -6.54 -7.64
N LYS A 11 -4.24 -7.44 -8.45
CA LYS A 11 -4.12 -8.86 -8.10
C LYS A 11 -3.28 -9.08 -6.84
N ALA A 12 -2.17 -8.36 -6.71
CA ALA A 12 -1.34 -8.44 -5.50
C ALA A 12 -2.11 -7.99 -4.25
N LEU A 13 -2.98 -6.98 -4.37
CA LEU A 13 -3.86 -6.56 -3.28
C LEU A 13 -4.89 -7.64 -2.92
N LEU A 14 -5.57 -8.23 -3.90
CA LEU A 14 -6.52 -9.32 -3.66
C LEU A 14 -5.84 -10.55 -3.03
N GLU A 15 -4.65 -10.90 -3.51
CA GLU A 15 -3.87 -11.99 -2.93
C GLU A 15 -3.49 -11.69 -1.47
N PHE A 16 -3.06 -10.46 -1.18
CA PHE A 16 -2.78 -10.02 0.19
C PHE A 16 -4.02 -10.11 1.08
N GLU A 17 -5.18 -9.64 0.62
CA GLU A 17 -6.44 -9.73 1.36
C GLU A 17 -6.87 -11.18 1.62
N SER A 18 -6.62 -12.08 0.67
CA SER A 18 -6.99 -13.50 0.80
C SER A 18 -6.22 -14.24 1.90
N GLN A 19 -5.08 -13.71 2.34
CA GLN A 19 -4.27 -14.27 3.43
C GLN A 19 -4.89 -13.97 4.80
N GLY A 20 -5.88 -13.08 4.87
CA GLY A 20 -6.50 -12.63 6.10
C GLY A 20 -5.68 -11.59 6.86
N ASP A 21 -6.22 -11.14 8.00
CA ASP A 21 -5.63 -10.06 8.78
C ASP A 21 -4.40 -10.54 9.55
N VAL A 22 -3.23 -10.02 9.17
CA VAL A 22 -1.96 -10.22 9.88
C VAL A 22 -1.66 -8.96 10.70
N PHE A 23 -1.21 -9.13 11.94
CA PHE A 23 -0.82 -8.04 12.83
C PHE A 23 0.69 -8.11 13.10
N GLU A 24 1.33 -6.94 13.17
CA GLU A 24 2.73 -6.79 13.55
C GLU A 24 2.87 -5.84 14.74
N GLU A 25 3.82 -6.15 15.62
CA GLU A 25 4.19 -5.25 16.72
C GLU A 25 5.11 -4.16 16.19
N LYS A 26 4.69 -2.91 16.35
CA LYS A 26 5.48 -1.74 15.95
C LYS A 26 5.86 -0.95 17.19
N GLU A 27 7.16 -0.76 17.39
CA GLU A 27 7.66 0.12 18.42
C GLU A 27 7.51 1.58 17.98
N ILE A 28 6.75 2.35 18.74
CA ILE A 28 6.59 3.78 18.57
C ILE A 28 7.49 4.49 19.57
N ILE A 29 8.54 5.12 19.07
CA ILE A 29 9.45 5.94 19.87
C ILE A 29 8.88 7.35 19.96
N THR A 30 8.51 7.76 21.17
CA THR A 30 8.12 9.13 21.47
C THR A 30 9.31 9.86 22.07
N LEU A 31 9.87 10.80 21.30
CA LEU A 31 10.96 11.66 21.76
C LEU A 31 10.37 12.90 22.43
N GLY A 32 10.57 13.03 23.74
CA GLY A 32 10.13 14.18 24.52
C GLY A 32 11.33 15.01 25.01
N CYS A 33 11.13 16.32 25.18
CA CYS A 33 12.19 17.22 25.65
C CYS A 33 12.72 16.92 27.06
N MET A 34 12.00 16.12 27.87
CA MET A 34 12.37 15.78 29.26
C MET A 34 12.50 14.26 29.51
N ALA A 35 11.81 13.42 28.72
CA ALA A 35 11.90 11.97 28.78
C ALA A 35 11.53 11.37 27.42
N ASN A 36 12.27 10.34 27.00
CA ASN A 36 11.92 9.49 25.87
C ASN A 36 11.13 8.29 26.38
N GLY A 37 10.10 7.87 25.65
CA GLY A 37 9.35 6.64 25.92
C GLY A 37 9.20 5.82 24.64
N SER A 38 9.09 4.51 24.78
CA SER A 38 8.61 3.66 23.69
C SER A 38 7.35 2.92 24.10
N THR A 39 6.41 2.83 23.17
CA THR A 39 5.19 2.04 23.31
C THR A 39 5.16 1.04 22.17
N THR A 40 4.81 -0.21 22.48
CA THR A 40 4.56 -1.22 21.44
C THR A 40 3.08 -1.19 21.11
N GLU A 41 2.76 -0.99 19.83
CA GLU A 41 1.40 -1.08 19.31
C GLU A 41 1.27 -2.25 18.34
N LEU A 42 0.17 -3.01 18.44
CA LEU A 42 -0.22 -3.98 17.43
C LEU A 42 -0.86 -3.22 16.26
N GLN A 43 -0.22 -3.24 15.11
CA GLN A 43 -0.75 -2.65 13.88
C GLN A 43 -1.09 -3.75 12.89
N LYS A 44 -2.22 -3.59 12.19
CA LYS A 44 -2.56 -4.46 11.07
C LYS A 44 -1.53 -4.22 9.97
N LYS A 45 -0.93 -5.30 9.47
CA LYS A 45 -0.04 -5.26 8.32
C LYS A 45 -0.82 -4.81 7.10
N VAL A 46 -0.21 -3.95 6.29
CA VAL A 46 -0.78 -3.44 5.05
C VAL A 46 0.18 -3.72 3.90
N LEU A 47 -0.36 -3.99 2.72
CA LEU A 47 0.45 -4.07 1.50
C LEU A 47 0.90 -2.66 1.13
N THR A 48 2.20 -2.45 0.92
CA THR A 48 2.73 -1.14 0.52
C THR A 48 3.27 -1.16 -0.90
N THR A 49 3.37 0.01 -1.52
CA THR A 49 4.03 0.13 -2.83
C THR A 49 5.54 -0.17 -2.76
N LEU A 50 6.16 -0.12 -1.58
CA LEU A 50 7.52 -0.61 -1.37
C LEU A 50 7.61 -2.14 -1.42
N ASP A 51 6.58 -2.85 -0.96
CA ASP A 51 6.50 -4.29 -1.10
C ASP A 51 6.26 -4.68 -2.57
N LEU A 52 5.41 -3.92 -3.26
CA LEU A 52 5.18 -4.09 -4.68
C LEU A 52 6.41 -3.78 -5.53
N GLU A 53 7.24 -2.79 -5.17
CA GLU A 53 8.50 -2.52 -5.89
C GLU A 53 9.47 -3.72 -5.82
N LYS A 54 9.49 -4.43 -4.69
CA LYS A 54 10.29 -5.66 -4.53
C LYS A 54 9.73 -6.84 -5.33
N LEU A 55 8.39 -6.88 -5.51
CA LEU A 55 7.70 -7.96 -6.22
C LEU A 55 7.71 -7.74 -7.74
N LEU A 56 7.45 -6.50 -8.16
CA LEU A 56 7.28 -6.07 -9.54
C LEU A 56 8.54 -5.34 -10.00
N THR A 57 9.65 -6.07 -10.05
CA THR A 57 11.02 -5.53 -10.26
C THR A 57 11.23 -4.80 -11.58
N ASP A 58 10.30 -4.96 -12.52
CA ASP A 58 10.31 -4.30 -13.83
C ASP A 58 9.81 -2.84 -13.76
N TYR A 59 9.24 -2.40 -12.62
CA TYR A 59 8.68 -1.06 -12.46
C TYR A 59 9.28 -0.33 -11.28
N SER A 60 9.46 0.97 -11.43
CA SER A 60 9.91 1.85 -10.34
C SER A 60 8.80 2.10 -9.31
N LEU A 61 9.19 2.43 -8.07
CA LEU A 61 8.23 2.89 -7.04
C LEU A 61 7.33 4.04 -7.54
N ASP A 62 7.87 4.98 -8.33
CA ASP A 62 7.10 6.11 -8.85
C ASP A 62 6.02 5.66 -9.85
N GLU A 63 6.33 4.69 -10.72
CA GLU A 63 5.35 4.10 -11.64
C GLU A 63 4.27 3.35 -10.88
N ILE A 64 4.65 2.58 -9.86
CA ILE A 64 3.71 1.85 -9.00
C ILE A 64 2.81 2.84 -8.25
N ASN A 65 3.38 3.86 -7.59
CA ASN A 65 2.64 4.90 -6.88
C ASN A 65 1.64 5.62 -7.79
N THR A 66 2.08 5.96 -9.02
CA THR A 66 1.24 6.64 -10.00
C THR A 66 0.05 5.77 -10.40
N ASN A 67 0.28 4.50 -10.73
CA ASN A 67 -0.79 3.61 -11.17
C ASN A 67 -1.73 3.21 -10.02
N ALA A 68 -1.22 2.98 -8.81
CA ALA A 68 -2.03 2.77 -7.61
C ALA A 68 -2.90 4.01 -7.27
N SER A 69 -2.37 5.22 -7.45
CA SER A 69 -3.17 6.45 -7.28
C SER A 69 -4.30 6.53 -8.32
N ILE A 70 -4.04 6.19 -9.58
CA ILE A 70 -5.08 6.15 -10.62
C ILE A 70 -6.18 5.15 -10.26
N LEU A 71 -5.82 3.97 -9.73
CA LEU A 71 -6.81 2.98 -9.27
C LEU A 71 -7.66 3.52 -8.12
N ALA A 72 -7.05 4.26 -7.20
CA ALA A 72 -7.77 4.89 -6.09
C ALA A 72 -8.69 6.03 -6.57
N ASP A 73 -8.22 6.86 -7.51
CA ASP A 73 -9.02 7.94 -8.09
C ASP A 73 -10.22 7.42 -8.89
N LYS A 74 -10.09 6.23 -9.50
CA LYS A 74 -11.19 5.48 -10.12
C LYS A 74 -12.13 4.80 -9.11
N GLY A 75 -11.81 4.81 -7.82
CA GLY A 75 -12.61 4.14 -6.79
C GLY A 75 -12.49 2.62 -6.77
N LEU A 76 -11.44 2.05 -7.37
CA LEU A 76 -11.22 0.60 -7.45
C LEU A 76 -10.51 0.06 -6.19
N ILE A 77 -9.67 0.88 -5.57
CA ILE A 77 -8.95 0.54 -4.33
C ILE A 77 -8.98 1.72 -3.35
N LYS A 78 -8.83 1.43 -2.06
CA LYS A 78 -8.58 2.43 -1.03
C LYS A 78 -7.09 2.48 -0.71
N ILE A 79 -6.52 3.67 -0.68
CA ILE A 79 -5.11 3.88 -0.32
C ILE A 79 -4.94 4.88 0.83
N ASN A 80 -3.79 4.82 1.50
CA ASN A 80 -3.28 5.88 2.36
C ASN A 80 -1.91 6.36 1.85
N ARG A 81 -1.66 7.67 1.91
CA ARG A 81 -0.40 8.27 1.43
C ARG A 81 0.57 8.43 2.60
N VAL A 82 1.75 7.82 2.49
CA VAL A 82 2.80 7.93 3.50
C VAL A 82 4.01 8.65 2.93
N SER A 83 4.26 9.85 3.44
CA SER A 83 5.42 10.66 3.07
C SER A 83 6.58 10.43 4.05
N THR A 84 7.78 10.21 3.52
CA THR A 84 9.01 10.11 4.32
C THR A 84 9.77 11.43 4.33
N THR A 85 10.71 11.59 5.28
CA THR A 85 11.54 12.79 5.44
C THR A 85 12.46 13.12 4.26
N VAL A 86 12.61 12.22 3.29
CA VAL A 86 13.55 12.33 2.16
C VAL A 86 12.87 12.61 0.82
N ASN A 87 11.68 13.21 0.82
CA ASN A 87 10.81 13.42 -0.37
C ASN A 87 10.43 12.14 -1.13
N LYS A 88 10.73 10.96 -0.59
CA LYS A 88 10.16 9.71 -1.05
C LYS A 88 8.82 9.49 -0.37
N HIS A 89 7.82 9.05 -1.13
CA HIS A 89 6.55 8.63 -0.56
C HIS A 89 6.24 7.23 -1.08
N TYR A 90 5.47 6.49 -0.29
CA TYR A 90 4.88 5.24 -0.69
C TYR A 90 3.41 5.26 -0.32
N LEU A 91 2.65 4.33 -0.88
CA LEU A 91 1.23 4.20 -0.60
C LEU A 91 1.02 2.90 0.16
N GLU A 92 0.13 2.95 1.14
CA GLU A 92 -0.45 1.76 1.76
C GLU A 92 -1.73 1.43 0.98
N LEU A 93 -1.84 0.21 0.47
CA LEU A 93 -3.02 -0.30 -0.21
C LEU A 93 -3.91 -0.92 0.87
N ILE A 94 -4.97 -0.21 1.24
CA ILE A 94 -5.79 -0.50 2.41
C ILE A 94 -6.77 -1.64 2.12
N LYS A 95 -7.47 -1.56 0.99
CA LYS A 95 -8.36 -2.63 0.53
C LYS A 95 -8.83 -2.45 -0.92
N SER A 96 -9.28 -3.53 -1.54
CA SER A 96 -10.11 -3.50 -2.74
C SER A 96 -11.48 -2.87 -2.45
N LEU A 97 -12.06 -2.19 -3.43
CA LEU A 97 -13.41 -1.62 -3.36
C LEU A 97 -14.39 -2.28 -4.33
N VAL A 98 -13.85 -3.08 -5.25
CA VAL A 98 -14.56 -3.87 -6.25
C VAL A 98 -13.96 -5.28 -6.27
N ASP A 99 -14.67 -6.25 -6.84
CA ASP A 99 -14.10 -7.58 -7.09
C ASP A 99 -13.28 -7.62 -8.39
N LEU A 100 -12.76 -8.79 -8.73
CA LEU A 100 -11.93 -8.94 -9.92
C LEU A 100 -12.72 -8.78 -11.21
N ASP A 101 -13.98 -9.23 -11.26
CA ASP A 101 -14.77 -9.17 -12.49
C ASP A 101 -15.12 -7.71 -12.80
N ASP A 102 -15.62 -6.98 -11.80
CA ASP A 102 -15.89 -5.53 -11.88
C ASP A 102 -14.62 -4.74 -12.25
N PHE A 103 -13.47 -5.09 -11.66
CA PHE A 103 -12.19 -4.46 -12.00
C PHE A 103 -11.84 -4.65 -13.48
N MET A 104 -12.03 -5.84 -14.03
CA MET A 104 -11.68 -6.12 -15.42
C MET A 104 -12.61 -5.39 -16.42
N GLU A 105 -13.85 -5.09 -16.04
CA GLU A 105 -14.78 -4.30 -16.86
C GLU A 105 -14.39 -2.82 -16.92
N GLU A 106 -13.84 -2.25 -15.83
CA GLU A 106 -13.45 -0.84 -15.70
C GLU A 106 -12.07 -0.49 -16.32
N MET A 107 -11.37 -1.48 -16.87
CA MET A 107 -9.95 -1.39 -17.25
C MET A 107 -9.67 -1.11 -18.73
#